data_AF-A0A0G1TX91-F1
#
_entry.id   AF-A0A0G1TX91-F1
#
_cell.length_a   1.000
_cell.length_b   1.000
_cell.length_c   1.000
_cell.angle_alpha   90.00
_cell.angle_beta   90.00
_cell.angle_gamma   90.00
#
_symmetry.space_group_name_H-M   'P 1'
#
loop_
_entity.id
_entity.type
_entity.pdbx_description
1 polymer ?
#
loop_
_entity_poly.entity_id
_entity_poly.type
_entity_poly.pdbx_seq_one_letter_code
_entity_poly.pdbx_strand_id
1 'polypeptide(L)'
;GKIDNADVIIVRKQILGKFQLESGPLANADVNGKDGVTTLDITFLRRYLLGLDATFPGCTTTSAQPSITVVSPNGGETWKIGEQRTVQLTVSGAPTSSYLQVSLVNGPTPIDIRAFTGPSGTISFDYSLPTTGCFTDYCHNLTPGEYKVQAVLYDKQPCNMRFPCTAEKFITSDLSNVPFTITATVSAPTQPVVTTTSSTTVGKPLICGSLGDVNNDGFVTADDKELTRTFILGTATPTDAQKVAADVNKSDSITSLDLTFIQRYVDGLSATLPGCPVAN
;
A
#
# COMPACT_ATOMS: atom_id res chain seq x y z
N GLY A 1 -1.93 35.95 25.08
CA GLY A 1 -1.26 36.65 26.19
C GLY A 1 -0.39 35.66 26.94
N LYS A 2 0.44 36.14 27.87
CA LYS A 2 1.08 35.28 28.87
C LYS A 2 0.10 35.09 30.02
N ILE A 3 0.16 33.95 30.71
CA ILE A 3 -0.60 33.73 31.95
C ILE A 3 0.26 34.28 33.08
N ASP A 4 -0.30 35.18 33.89
CA ASP A 4 0.38 35.77 35.05
C ASP A 4 -0.55 35.98 36.25
N ASN A 5 -0.03 36.63 37.31
CA ASN A 5 -0.78 36.87 38.53
C ASN A 5 -1.99 37.82 38.33
N ALA A 6 -2.00 38.65 37.29
CA ALA A 6 -3.13 39.51 36.98
C ALA A 6 -4.35 38.69 36.54
N ASP A 7 -4.14 37.61 35.79
CA ASP A 7 -5.20 36.69 35.39
C ASP A 7 -5.87 36.05 36.62
N VAL A 8 -5.07 35.61 37.61
CA VAL A 8 -5.59 35.07 38.88
C VAL A 8 -6.46 36.08 39.62
N ILE A 9 -6.08 37.36 39.61
CA ILE A 9 -6.83 38.44 40.25
C ILE A 9 -8.16 38.67 39.52
N ILE A 10 -8.16 38.64 38.19
CA ILE A 10 -9.35 38.84 37.36
C ILE A 10 -10.34 37.68 37.57
N VAL A 11 -9.86 36.43 37.52
CA VAL A 11 -10.67 35.24 37.80
C VAL A 11 -11.26 35.28 39.21
N ARG A 12 -10.47 35.70 40.21
CA ARG A 12 -11.00 35.92 41.57
C ARG A 12 -12.11 36.97 41.61
N LYS A 13 -11.96 38.08 40.90
CA LYS A 13 -13.00 39.12 40.87
C LYS A 13 -14.28 38.63 40.19
N GLN A 14 -14.17 37.79 39.16
CA GLN A 14 -15.31 37.10 38.54
C GLN A 14 -16.08 36.27 39.56
N ILE A 15 -15.37 35.39 40.27
CA ILE A 15 -15.97 34.48 41.27
C ILE A 15 -16.66 35.27 42.40
N LEU A 16 -16.07 36.41 42.80
CA LEU A 16 -16.62 37.28 43.83
C LEU A 16 -17.76 38.20 43.32
N GLY A 17 -18.14 38.11 42.04
CA GLY A 17 -19.14 39.00 41.42
C GLY A 17 -18.71 40.47 41.34
N LYS A 18 -17.42 40.76 41.54
CA LYS A 18 -16.84 42.12 41.53
C LYS A 18 -16.39 42.57 40.14
N PHE A 19 -16.42 41.67 39.16
CA PHE A 19 -16.09 41.89 37.78
C PHE A 19 -16.87 40.88 36.94
N GLN A 20 -17.28 41.24 35.72
CA GLN A 20 -17.98 40.33 34.81
C GLN A 20 -17.13 40.18 33.55
N LEU A 21 -16.66 38.96 33.32
CA LEU A 21 -15.91 38.57 32.14
C LEU A 21 -16.87 38.45 30.95
N GLU A 22 -16.40 38.93 29.80
CA GLU A 22 -17.05 38.66 28.51
C GLU A 22 -16.95 37.17 28.15
N SER A 23 -17.78 36.71 27.22
CA SER A 23 -17.91 35.28 26.90
C SER A 23 -16.60 34.56 26.56
N GLY A 24 -15.70 35.21 25.80
CA GLY A 24 -14.39 34.67 25.46
C GLY A 24 -13.47 34.52 26.69
N PRO A 25 -13.17 35.61 27.42
CA PRO A 25 -12.42 35.55 28.67
C PRO A 25 -13.05 34.66 29.76
N LEU A 26 -14.38 34.57 29.82
CA LEU A 26 -15.10 33.70 30.75
C LEU A 26 -14.82 32.22 30.45
N ALA A 27 -14.84 31.83 29.17
CA ALA A 27 -14.47 30.47 28.75
C ALA A 27 -12.98 30.17 29.04
N ASN A 28 -12.09 31.14 28.82
CA ASN A 28 -10.65 30.97 29.12
C ASN A 28 -10.36 30.86 30.62
N ALA A 29 -11.23 31.41 31.48
CA ALA A 29 -11.09 31.38 32.92
C ALA A 29 -11.57 30.06 33.55
N ASP A 30 -12.40 29.28 32.86
CA ASP A 30 -12.75 27.90 33.20
C ASP A 30 -11.65 26.97 32.66
N VAL A 31 -10.52 26.93 33.38
CA VAL A 31 -9.34 26.20 32.93
C VAL A 31 -9.47 24.70 33.13
N ASN A 32 -10.48 24.25 33.88
CA ASN A 32 -10.75 22.84 34.11
C ASN A 32 -11.85 22.27 33.16
N GLY A 33 -12.67 23.14 32.57
CA GLY A 33 -13.67 22.83 31.54
C GLY A 33 -14.90 22.07 32.03
N LYS A 34 -15.24 22.12 33.33
CA LYS A 34 -16.31 21.28 33.91
C LYS A 34 -17.44 22.06 34.57
N ASP A 35 -17.10 23.04 35.40
CA ASP A 35 -18.04 23.68 36.32
C ASP A 35 -18.09 25.22 36.20
N GLY A 36 -17.62 25.75 35.07
CA GLY A 36 -17.51 27.18 34.85
C GLY A 36 -16.36 27.77 35.68
N VAL A 37 -16.38 29.08 35.89
CA VAL A 37 -15.30 29.77 36.61
C VAL A 37 -15.49 29.64 38.13
N THR A 38 -14.69 28.78 38.76
CA THR A 38 -14.75 28.50 40.20
C THR A 38 -13.40 28.71 40.92
N THR A 39 -13.37 28.49 42.23
CA THR A 39 -12.12 28.59 43.01
C THR A 39 -11.11 27.48 42.64
N LEU A 40 -11.56 26.38 42.00
CA LEU A 40 -10.67 25.36 41.48
C LEU A 40 -9.80 25.91 40.33
N ASP A 41 -10.36 26.76 39.49
CA ASP A 41 -9.63 27.38 38.38
C ASP A 41 -8.50 28.30 38.87
N ILE A 42 -8.72 29.01 39.97
CA ILE A 42 -7.65 29.75 40.68
C ILE A 42 -6.54 28.80 41.14
N THR A 43 -6.89 27.61 41.62
CA THR A 43 -5.92 26.63 42.10
C THR A 43 -5.07 26.11 40.95
N PHE A 44 -5.68 25.81 39.80
CA PHE A 44 -4.96 25.38 38.60
C PHE A 44 -4.08 26.50 38.02
N LEU A 45 -4.59 27.73 37.92
CA LEU A 45 -3.78 28.90 37.50
C LEU A 45 -2.55 29.08 38.39
N ARG A 46 -2.70 28.92 39.71
CA ARG A 46 -1.57 29.01 40.66
C ARG A 46 -0.56 27.87 40.49
N ARG A 47 -1.03 26.64 40.34
CA ARG A 47 -0.13 25.49 40.10
C ARG A 47 0.66 25.67 38.81
N TYR A 48 0.01 26.14 37.75
CA TYR A 48 0.65 26.47 36.48
C TYR A 48 1.72 27.58 36.63
N LEU A 49 1.39 28.68 37.31
CA LEU A 49 2.34 29.78 37.57
C LEU A 49 3.54 29.38 38.45
N LEU A 50 3.35 28.38 39.31
CA LEU A 50 4.41 27.77 40.13
C LEU A 50 5.21 26.70 39.37
N GLY A 51 4.87 26.41 38.11
CA GLY A 51 5.49 25.36 37.30
C GLY A 51 5.20 23.94 37.80
N LEU A 52 4.19 23.77 38.67
CA LEU A 52 3.78 22.47 39.19
C LEU A 52 2.97 21.67 38.16
N ASP A 53 2.31 22.36 37.23
CA ASP A 53 1.61 21.75 36.10
C ASP A 53 2.06 22.44 34.79
N ALA A 54 2.30 21.65 33.74
CA ALA A 54 2.67 22.17 32.43
C ALA A 54 1.45 22.52 31.55
N THR A 55 0.26 22.02 31.91
CA THR A 55 -1.00 22.22 31.18
C THR A 55 -2.18 22.31 32.15
N PHE A 56 -3.32 22.83 31.70
CA PHE A 56 -4.55 22.83 32.50
C PHE A 56 -5.39 21.57 32.30
N PRO A 57 -6.15 21.12 33.30
CA PRO A 57 -6.99 19.93 33.20
C PRO A 57 -8.09 20.01 32.13
N GLY A 58 -8.61 21.21 31.86
CA GLY A 58 -9.59 21.47 30.80
C GLY A 58 -8.96 21.48 29.41
N CYS A 59 -7.63 21.47 29.33
CA CYS A 59 -6.92 21.14 28.09
C CYS A 59 -7.01 19.63 27.85
N THR A 60 -8.23 19.15 27.60
CA THR A 60 -8.46 17.81 27.07
C THR A 60 -8.15 17.85 25.58
N THR A 61 -6.88 17.99 25.23
CA THR A 61 -6.44 17.40 23.98
C THR A 61 -6.46 15.89 24.21
N THR A 62 -7.66 15.31 24.26
CA THR A 62 -7.86 13.94 23.83
C THR A 62 -7.59 13.99 22.33
N SER A 63 -6.31 14.11 21.97
CA SER A 63 -5.83 13.78 20.64
C SER A 63 -6.17 12.32 20.54
N ALA A 64 -7.37 12.01 20.05
CA ALA A 64 -7.78 10.66 19.76
C ALA A 64 -6.60 10.03 19.03
N GLN A 65 -5.99 9.01 19.62
CA GLN A 65 -4.80 8.41 19.05
C GLN A 65 -5.17 8.04 17.60
N PRO A 66 -4.43 8.54 16.60
CA PRO A 66 -4.80 8.28 15.22
C PRO A 66 -4.84 6.77 14.98
N SER A 67 -5.91 6.30 14.36
CA SER A 67 -6.10 4.88 14.05
C SER A 67 -6.66 4.71 12.65
N ILE A 68 -6.31 3.59 12.02
CA ILE A 68 -6.84 3.16 10.74
C ILE A 68 -7.40 1.75 10.91
N THR A 69 -8.46 1.42 10.18
CA THR A 69 -8.95 0.04 10.06
C THR A 69 -9.31 -0.24 8.62
N VAL A 70 -8.64 -1.21 8.01
CA VAL A 70 -8.97 -1.75 6.68
C VAL A 70 -10.23 -2.61 6.84
N VAL A 71 -11.30 -2.21 6.17
CA VAL A 71 -12.61 -2.87 6.22
C VAL A 71 -12.78 -3.86 5.07
N SER A 72 -12.33 -3.47 3.85
CA SER A 72 -12.34 -4.35 2.68
C SER A 72 -11.33 -3.88 1.63
N PRO A 73 -10.62 -4.79 0.95
CA PRO A 73 -10.56 -6.23 1.22
C PRO A 73 -9.86 -6.48 2.56
N ASN A 74 -10.44 -7.37 3.36
CA ASN A 74 -9.88 -7.72 4.68
C ASN A 74 -9.42 -9.19 4.75
N GLY A 75 -9.50 -9.86 3.60
CA GLY A 75 -8.88 -11.13 3.31
C GLY A 75 -9.87 -12.24 2.94
N GLY A 76 -9.38 -13.20 2.17
CA GLY A 76 -10.18 -14.29 1.58
C GLY A 76 -10.97 -13.90 0.33
N GLU A 77 -11.04 -12.61 -0.02
CA GLU A 77 -11.67 -12.19 -1.27
C GLU A 77 -10.83 -12.61 -2.49
N THR A 78 -11.49 -12.80 -3.62
CA THR A 78 -10.83 -13.00 -4.90
C THR A 78 -11.17 -11.87 -5.84
N TRP A 79 -10.14 -11.17 -6.28
CA TRP A 79 -10.20 -10.04 -7.17
C TRP A 79 -9.59 -10.42 -8.50
N LYS A 80 -10.10 -9.84 -9.58
CA LYS A 80 -9.65 -10.16 -10.92
C LYS A 80 -9.03 -8.92 -11.56
N ILE A 81 -7.90 -9.07 -12.25
CA ILE A 81 -7.31 -7.96 -13.01
C ILE A 81 -8.33 -7.42 -14.01
N GLY A 82 -8.43 -6.10 -14.13
CA GLY A 82 -9.43 -5.38 -14.93
C GLY A 82 -10.81 -5.26 -14.28
N GLU A 83 -11.05 -5.93 -13.14
CA GLU A 83 -12.30 -5.81 -12.40
C GLU A 83 -12.29 -4.55 -11.53
N GLN A 84 -13.47 -3.94 -11.38
CA GLN A 84 -13.68 -2.87 -10.41
C GLN A 84 -14.16 -3.47 -9.09
N ARG A 85 -13.47 -3.11 -8.00
CA ARG A 85 -13.77 -3.53 -6.64
C ARG A 85 -13.75 -2.33 -5.71
N THR A 86 -14.60 -2.35 -4.70
CA THR A 86 -14.64 -1.29 -3.69
C THR A 86 -13.61 -1.58 -2.60
N VAL A 87 -12.79 -0.58 -2.28
CA VAL A 87 -11.88 -0.55 -1.13
C VAL A 87 -12.51 0.32 -0.06
N GLN A 88 -12.54 -0.17 1.18
CA GLN A 88 -13.09 0.55 2.31
C GLN A 88 -12.16 0.49 3.53
N LEU A 89 -12.02 1.62 4.20
CA LEU A 89 -11.27 1.77 5.44
C LEU A 89 -11.90 2.86 6.33
N THR A 90 -11.60 2.85 7.63
CA THR A 90 -11.99 3.90 8.57
C THR A 90 -10.76 4.57 9.17
N VAL A 91 -10.82 5.89 9.35
CA VAL A 91 -9.75 6.70 9.95
C VAL A 91 -10.33 7.53 11.09
N SER A 92 -9.69 7.47 12.25
CA SER A 92 -10.08 8.24 13.44
C SER A 92 -8.88 9.01 13.99
N GLY A 93 -9.12 10.20 14.54
CA GLY A 93 -8.10 11.00 15.24
C GLY A 93 -6.97 11.56 14.36
N ALA A 94 -7.05 11.43 13.03
CA ALA A 94 -5.98 11.87 12.14
C ALA A 94 -5.83 13.41 12.11
N PRO A 95 -4.60 13.96 12.13
CA PRO A 95 -4.35 15.39 11.94
C PRO A 95 -4.87 15.89 10.58
N THR A 96 -5.29 17.14 10.49
CA THR A 96 -5.78 17.73 9.22
C THR A 96 -4.70 17.82 8.15
N SER A 97 -3.42 17.90 8.52
CA SER A 97 -2.28 17.90 7.60
C SER A 97 -1.88 16.50 7.12
N SER A 98 -2.48 15.45 7.70
CA SER A 98 -2.01 14.08 7.48
C SER A 98 -2.25 13.59 6.06
N TYR A 99 -1.49 12.56 5.69
CA TYR A 99 -1.52 11.95 4.37
C TYR A 99 -1.69 10.45 4.52
N LEU A 100 -2.72 9.89 3.90
CA LEU A 100 -2.97 8.45 3.85
C LEU A 100 -2.54 7.90 2.50
N GLN A 101 -1.65 6.91 2.52
CA GLN A 101 -1.29 6.10 1.37
C GLN A 101 -1.93 4.72 1.51
N VAL A 102 -2.60 4.26 0.46
CA VAL A 102 -3.19 2.91 0.37
C VAL A 102 -2.49 2.15 -0.75
N SER A 103 -2.04 0.94 -0.46
CA SER A 103 -1.22 0.13 -1.36
C SER A 103 -1.58 -1.36 -1.26
N LEU A 104 -1.30 -2.12 -2.32
CA LEU A 104 -1.25 -3.57 -2.29
C LEU A 104 0.19 -4.00 -2.02
N VAL A 105 0.38 -4.84 -1.02
CA VAL A 105 1.70 -5.29 -0.56
C VAL A 105 1.72 -6.81 -0.34
N ASN A 106 2.89 -7.35 -0.02
CA ASN A 106 3.16 -8.77 0.25
C ASN A 106 2.86 -9.74 -0.90
N GLY A 107 2.40 -9.24 -2.05
CA GLY A 107 2.27 -10.02 -3.27
C GLY A 107 3.41 -9.79 -4.26
N PRO A 108 3.41 -10.50 -5.39
CA PRO A 108 4.55 -10.49 -6.32
C PRO A 108 4.80 -9.14 -6.99
N THR A 109 3.78 -8.31 -7.15
CA THR A 109 3.90 -6.94 -7.68
C THR A 109 3.24 -5.95 -6.73
N PRO A 110 3.95 -5.38 -5.73
CA PRO A 110 3.40 -4.31 -4.90
C PRO A 110 2.99 -3.11 -5.75
N ILE A 111 1.88 -2.46 -5.40
CA ILE A 111 1.36 -1.28 -6.13
C ILE A 111 0.70 -0.29 -5.18
N ASP A 112 0.85 1.01 -5.45
CA ASP A 112 0.08 2.07 -4.81
C ASP A 112 -1.28 2.22 -5.51
N ILE A 113 -2.35 2.24 -4.73
CA ILE A 113 -3.71 2.28 -5.30
C ILE A 113 -4.36 3.65 -5.16
N ARG A 114 -4.18 4.33 -4.03
CA ARG A 114 -4.78 5.65 -3.80
C ARG A 114 -4.15 6.38 -2.62
N ALA A 115 -4.26 7.71 -2.64
CA ALA A 115 -3.86 8.55 -1.53
C ALA A 115 -4.90 9.63 -1.19
N PHE A 116 -4.85 10.13 0.05
CA PHE A 116 -5.78 11.13 0.59
C PHE A 116 -5.05 12.14 1.48
N THR A 117 -5.44 13.40 1.40
CA THR A 117 -5.00 14.48 2.29
C THR A 117 -6.09 14.79 3.32
N GLY A 118 -5.73 14.91 4.60
CA GLY A 118 -6.67 15.12 5.70
C GLY A 118 -7.75 14.03 5.84
N PRO A 119 -7.41 12.74 5.77
CA PRO A 119 -8.37 11.64 5.86
C PRO A 119 -9.11 11.63 7.20
N SER A 120 -10.42 11.39 7.19
CA SER A 120 -11.22 11.19 8.40
C SER A 120 -12.49 10.38 8.11
N GLY A 121 -12.99 9.67 9.12
CA GLY A 121 -14.21 8.88 9.02
C GLY A 121 -14.07 7.67 8.10
N THR A 122 -15.19 7.24 7.51
CA THR A 122 -15.20 6.14 6.53
C THR A 122 -14.75 6.64 5.17
N ILE A 123 -13.73 6.01 4.62
CA ILE A 123 -13.25 6.22 3.26
C ILE A 123 -13.64 4.99 2.44
N SER A 124 -14.38 5.22 1.37
CA SER A 124 -14.79 4.18 0.42
C SER A 124 -14.57 4.68 -1.00
N PHE A 125 -13.94 3.86 -1.84
CA PHE A 125 -13.68 4.20 -3.23
C PHE A 125 -13.65 2.95 -4.10
N ASP A 126 -14.13 3.08 -5.32
CA ASP A 126 -14.00 2.04 -6.33
C ASP A 126 -12.62 2.09 -6.97
N TYR A 127 -11.99 0.92 -7.08
CA TYR A 127 -10.67 0.73 -7.65
C TYR A 127 -10.76 -0.32 -8.76
N SER A 128 -10.34 0.06 -9.97
CA SER A 128 -10.17 -0.89 -11.06
C SER A 128 -8.75 -1.44 -11.03
N LEU A 129 -8.61 -2.74 -10.82
CA LEU A 129 -7.31 -3.40 -10.79
C LEU A 129 -6.62 -3.25 -12.15
N PRO A 130 -5.49 -2.53 -12.23
CA PRO A 130 -4.85 -2.27 -13.50
C PRO A 130 -4.05 -3.50 -13.95
N THR A 131 -3.79 -3.59 -15.25
CA THR A 131 -2.84 -4.58 -15.80
C THR A 131 -1.39 -4.25 -15.43
N THR A 132 -1.12 -2.97 -15.15
CA THR A 132 0.20 -2.45 -14.78
C THR A 132 -0.01 -1.51 -13.60
N GLY A 133 0.71 -1.72 -12.51
CA GLY A 133 0.66 -0.83 -11.35
C GLY A 133 2.06 -0.37 -10.96
N CYS A 134 2.10 0.74 -10.24
CA CYS A 134 3.33 1.38 -9.81
C CYS A 134 3.39 1.40 -8.29
N PHE A 135 4.56 1.15 -7.72
CA PHE A 135 4.85 1.37 -6.31
C PHE A 135 5.96 2.39 -6.23
N THR A 136 5.69 3.56 -5.66
CA THR A 136 6.57 4.73 -5.77
C THR A 136 6.90 5.06 -7.23
N ASP A 137 8.16 4.93 -7.65
CA ASP A 137 8.66 5.26 -8.98
C ASP A 137 8.81 4.03 -9.90
N TYR A 138 8.44 2.83 -9.45
CA TYR A 138 8.64 1.56 -10.17
C TYR A 138 7.30 0.98 -10.64
N CYS A 139 7.13 0.82 -11.97
CA CYS A 139 5.90 0.29 -12.58
C CYS A 139 6.12 -1.08 -13.24
N HIS A 140 5.28 -2.06 -12.91
CA HIS A 140 5.35 -3.41 -13.45
C HIS A 140 3.95 -3.97 -13.74
N ASN A 141 3.89 -5.01 -14.57
CA ASN A 141 2.66 -5.73 -14.78
C ASN A 141 2.21 -6.38 -13.46
N LEU A 142 0.93 -6.21 -13.13
CA LEU A 142 0.36 -6.77 -11.93
C LEU A 142 0.29 -8.30 -12.08
N THR A 143 1.03 -8.98 -11.22
CA THR A 143 1.11 -10.45 -11.26
C THR A 143 0.05 -11.05 -10.33
N PRO A 144 -0.76 -12.02 -10.79
CA PRO A 144 -1.67 -12.76 -9.92
C PRO A 144 -0.97 -13.38 -8.72
N GLY A 145 -1.64 -13.43 -7.57
CA GLY A 145 -1.08 -13.94 -6.33
C GLY A 145 -1.85 -13.44 -5.11
N GLU A 146 -1.31 -13.74 -3.93
CA GLU A 146 -1.85 -13.28 -2.65
C GLU A 146 -1.33 -11.88 -2.34
N TYR A 147 -2.22 -10.97 -1.98
CA TYR A 147 -1.91 -9.59 -1.61
C TYR A 147 -2.54 -9.23 -0.28
N LYS A 148 -1.97 -8.24 0.39
CA LYS A 148 -2.63 -7.53 1.50
C LYS A 148 -2.86 -6.08 1.10
N VAL A 149 -3.94 -5.49 1.59
CA VAL A 149 -4.10 -4.03 1.55
C VAL A 149 -3.39 -3.44 2.76
N GLN A 150 -2.55 -2.45 2.51
CA GLN A 150 -1.89 -1.66 3.52
C GLN A 150 -2.38 -0.22 3.43
N ALA A 151 -2.72 0.34 4.58
CA ALA A 151 -3.08 1.74 4.73
C ALA A 151 -2.07 2.37 5.70
N VAL A 152 -1.29 3.35 5.24
CA VAL A 152 -0.26 4.04 6.05
C VAL A 152 -0.58 5.52 6.17
N LEU A 153 -0.65 6.02 7.40
CA LEU A 153 -0.88 7.42 7.70
C LEU A 153 0.42 8.11 8.10
N TYR A 154 0.69 9.24 7.46
CA TYR A 154 1.82 10.12 7.72
C TYR A 154 1.34 11.49 8.21
N ASP A 155 2.21 12.24 8.88
CA ASP A 155 1.92 13.61 9.36
C ASP A 155 1.68 14.64 8.25
N LYS A 156 2.23 14.37 7.07
CA LYS A 156 2.10 15.13 5.83
C LYS A 156 2.45 14.26 4.63
N GLN A 157 2.26 14.81 3.43
CA GLN A 157 2.60 14.13 2.18
C GLN A 157 4.10 13.80 2.11
N PRO A 158 4.48 12.57 1.69
CA PRO A 158 5.86 12.18 1.47
C PRO A 158 6.58 13.04 0.47
N CYS A 159 7.87 13.26 0.71
CA CYS A 159 8.69 14.03 -0.22
C CYS A 159 8.99 13.23 -1.48
N ASN A 160 8.97 13.89 -2.62
CA ASN A 160 9.39 13.29 -3.89
C ASN A 160 10.31 14.26 -4.63
N MET A 161 10.98 13.79 -5.70
CA MET A 161 11.90 14.62 -6.48
C MET A 161 11.26 15.91 -7.05
N ARG A 162 9.93 15.97 -7.11
CA ARG A 162 9.17 17.11 -7.61
C ARG A 162 8.72 18.09 -6.51
N PHE A 163 8.72 17.66 -5.24
CA PHE A 163 8.30 18.43 -4.08
C PHE A 163 9.30 18.22 -2.93
N PRO A 164 10.36 19.04 -2.85
CA PRO A 164 11.29 18.98 -1.73
C PRO A 164 10.60 19.45 -0.45
N CYS A 165 10.48 18.56 0.52
CA CYS A 165 9.96 18.84 1.85
C CYS A 165 10.84 18.18 2.93
N THR A 166 10.56 18.49 4.20
CA THR A 166 11.09 17.71 5.33
C THR A 166 10.47 16.32 5.33
N ALA A 167 11.26 15.28 5.60
CA ALA A 167 10.80 13.89 5.69
C ALA A 167 9.47 13.76 6.46
N GLU A 168 8.58 12.95 5.92
CA GLU A 168 7.33 12.55 6.55
C GLU A 168 7.59 11.73 7.82
N LYS A 169 6.70 11.88 8.79
CA LYS A 169 6.68 11.08 10.01
C LYS A 169 5.54 10.07 9.91
N PHE A 170 5.89 8.80 10.02
CA PHE A 170 4.92 7.73 10.22
C PHE A 170 4.08 7.99 11.48
N ILE A 171 2.76 7.92 11.35
CA ILE A 171 1.82 8.03 12.47
C ILE A 171 1.33 6.65 12.88
N THR A 172 0.69 5.94 11.96
CA THR A 172 0.11 4.62 12.20
C THR A 172 -0.15 3.94 10.85
N SER A 173 -0.41 2.64 10.89
CA SER A 173 -0.82 1.88 9.71
C SER A 173 -1.76 0.76 10.11
N ASP A 174 -2.49 0.27 9.13
CA ASP A 174 -3.22 -0.98 9.25
C ASP A 174 -3.02 -1.86 8.00
N LEU A 175 -3.15 -3.17 8.19
CA LEU A 175 -3.04 -4.18 7.15
C LEU A 175 -4.32 -5.01 7.15
N SER A 176 -4.74 -5.48 5.98
CA SER A 176 -5.79 -6.50 5.92
C SER A 176 -5.43 -7.71 6.79
N ASN A 177 -6.43 -8.24 7.50
CA ASN A 177 -6.24 -9.29 8.50
C ASN A 177 -5.61 -10.54 7.88
N VAL A 178 -6.18 -11.01 6.76
CA VAL A 178 -5.61 -12.09 5.95
C VAL A 178 -5.37 -11.61 4.51
N PRO A 179 -4.54 -12.33 3.73
CA PRO A 179 -4.37 -12.02 2.31
C PRO A 179 -5.67 -12.24 1.53
N PHE A 180 -5.78 -11.56 0.40
CA PHE A 180 -6.80 -11.77 -0.62
C PHE A 180 -6.11 -12.11 -1.95
N THR A 181 -6.80 -12.85 -2.81
CA THR A 181 -6.22 -13.38 -4.05
C THR A 181 -6.50 -12.44 -5.22
N ILE A 182 -5.46 -12.06 -5.98
CA ILE A 182 -5.60 -11.45 -7.30
C ILE A 182 -5.41 -12.52 -8.37
N THR A 183 -6.35 -12.59 -9.30
CA THR A 183 -6.38 -13.54 -10.41
C THR A 183 -6.23 -12.84 -11.75
N ALA A 184 -5.74 -13.56 -12.76
CA ALA A 184 -5.58 -13.03 -14.11
C ALA A 184 -6.92 -12.56 -14.71
N THR A 185 -6.85 -11.67 -15.70
CA THR A 185 -8.00 -11.41 -16.57
C THR A 185 -8.45 -12.74 -17.18
N VAL A 186 -9.72 -13.11 -17.00
CA VAL A 186 -10.37 -14.15 -17.80
C VAL A 186 -10.37 -13.54 -19.18
N SER A 187 -9.57 -14.11 -20.08
CA SER A 187 -9.69 -13.87 -21.50
C SER A 187 -11.16 -14.07 -21.89
N ALA A 188 -11.67 -13.29 -22.82
CA ALA A 188 -13.03 -13.46 -23.34
C ALA A 188 -13.32 -14.96 -23.59
N PRO A 189 -14.54 -15.46 -23.34
CA PRO A 189 -14.82 -16.88 -23.48
C PRO A 189 -14.53 -17.28 -24.93
N THR A 190 -13.39 -17.90 -25.17
CA THR A 190 -13.24 -18.76 -26.34
C THR A 190 -14.26 -19.87 -26.14
N GLN A 191 -15.16 -19.98 -27.11
CA GLN A 191 -16.15 -21.04 -27.30
C GLN A 191 -15.66 -22.40 -26.79
N PRO A 192 -16.56 -23.33 -26.38
CA PRO A 192 -16.18 -24.61 -25.80
C PRO A 192 -15.13 -25.28 -26.68
N VAL A 193 -13.89 -25.30 -26.20
CA VAL A 193 -12.80 -26.02 -26.84
C VAL A 193 -13.12 -27.49 -26.62
N VAL A 194 -13.66 -28.09 -27.67
CA VAL A 194 -13.82 -29.52 -27.81
C VAL A 194 -12.46 -30.15 -27.56
N THR A 195 -12.40 -31.02 -26.56
CA THR A 195 -11.29 -31.94 -26.35
C THR A 195 -11.16 -32.83 -27.58
N THR A 196 -10.24 -32.50 -28.46
CA THR A 196 -9.73 -33.43 -29.48
C THR A 196 -8.21 -33.43 -29.44
N THR A 197 -7.71 -34.53 -28.90
CA THR A 197 -6.43 -35.20 -29.12
C THR A 197 -5.58 -34.69 -30.29
N SER A 198 -4.31 -34.42 -29.96
CA SER A 198 -3.10 -34.59 -30.79
C SER A 198 -3.06 -33.93 -32.18
N SER A 199 -2.23 -32.89 -32.34
CA SER A 199 -1.07 -32.87 -33.26
C SER A 199 -0.65 -31.45 -33.72
N THR A 200 0.67 -31.23 -33.67
CA THR A 200 1.50 -30.28 -34.44
C THR A 200 1.14 -28.79 -34.41
N THR A 201 1.63 -28.08 -33.39
CA THR A 201 1.80 -26.62 -33.45
C THR A 201 3.25 -26.28 -33.77
N VAL A 202 3.43 -25.39 -34.74
CA VAL A 202 4.71 -24.89 -35.26
C VAL A 202 5.54 -24.29 -34.13
N GLY A 203 6.56 -25.01 -33.66
CA GLY A 203 7.53 -24.50 -32.70
C GLY A 203 8.48 -23.48 -33.34
N LYS A 204 8.94 -22.50 -32.57
CA LYS A 204 9.96 -21.55 -33.04
C LYS A 204 11.31 -22.28 -33.11
N PRO A 205 12.09 -22.10 -34.20
CA PRO A 205 13.39 -22.75 -34.33
C PRO A 205 14.39 -22.18 -33.31
N LEU A 206 15.37 -22.98 -32.89
CA LEU A 206 16.42 -22.54 -31.97
C LEU A 206 17.19 -21.33 -32.52
N ILE A 207 17.27 -20.26 -31.72
CA ILE A 207 17.92 -19.00 -32.12
C ILE A 207 19.35 -18.86 -31.58
N CYS A 208 19.70 -19.54 -30.49
CA CYS A 208 21.05 -19.53 -29.93
C CYS A 208 21.35 -20.76 -29.05
N GLY A 209 21.71 -21.88 -29.67
CA GLY A 209 21.91 -23.15 -28.97
C GLY A 209 20.58 -23.70 -28.43
N SER A 210 20.60 -24.35 -27.27
CA SER A 210 19.41 -24.95 -26.62
C SER A 210 18.62 -23.96 -25.75
N LEU A 211 18.89 -22.66 -25.83
CA LEU A 211 18.23 -21.67 -24.98
C LEU A 211 16.74 -21.60 -25.33
N GLY A 212 15.88 -21.81 -24.33
CA GLY A 212 14.43 -21.87 -24.47
C GLY A 212 13.85 -23.24 -24.83
N ASP A 213 14.67 -24.22 -25.21
CA ASP A 213 14.25 -25.61 -25.50
C ASP A 213 14.55 -26.49 -24.28
N VAL A 214 13.56 -26.56 -23.41
CA VAL A 214 13.68 -27.09 -22.04
C VAL A 214 13.30 -28.57 -22.01
N ASN A 215 12.50 -29.04 -22.96
CA ASN A 215 12.21 -30.46 -23.13
C ASN A 215 13.20 -31.17 -24.09
N ASN A 216 14.08 -30.42 -24.75
CA ASN A 216 15.09 -30.89 -25.70
C ASN A 216 14.47 -31.60 -26.93
N ASP A 217 13.39 -31.02 -27.46
CA ASP A 217 12.71 -31.49 -28.67
C ASP A 217 13.14 -30.76 -29.95
N GLY A 218 14.04 -29.77 -29.82
CA GLY A 218 14.59 -28.99 -30.92
C GLY A 218 13.79 -27.75 -31.29
N PHE A 219 12.72 -27.43 -30.56
CA PHE A 219 11.89 -26.26 -30.76
C PHE A 219 11.65 -25.51 -29.45
N VAL A 220 11.39 -24.21 -29.55
CA VAL A 220 10.89 -23.43 -28.40
C VAL A 220 9.38 -23.29 -28.55
N THR A 221 8.66 -23.86 -27.59
CA THR A 221 7.21 -24.06 -27.62
C THR A 221 6.54 -23.69 -26.29
N ALA A 222 5.21 -23.87 -26.23
CA ALA A 222 4.46 -23.76 -24.99
C ALA A 222 4.80 -24.88 -23.99
N ASP A 223 5.27 -26.04 -24.46
CA ASP A 223 5.64 -27.16 -23.59
C ASP A 223 6.91 -26.84 -22.79
N ASP A 224 7.86 -26.12 -23.41
CA ASP A 224 9.07 -25.63 -22.74
C ASP A 224 8.75 -24.61 -21.65
N LYS A 225 7.78 -23.73 -21.94
CA LYS A 225 7.26 -22.77 -20.96
C LYS A 225 6.59 -23.50 -19.79
N GLU A 226 5.77 -24.50 -20.04
CA GLU A 226 5.10 -25.22 -18.94
C GLU A 226 6.10 -26.03 -18.12
N LEU A 227 7.10 -26.64 -18.76
CA LEU A 227 8.17 -27.33 -18.05
C LEU A 227 9.01 -26.35 -17.18
N THR A 228 9.37 -25.19 -17.72
CA THR A 228 10.02 -24.11 -16.96
C THR A 228 9.17 -23.66 -15.76
N ARG A 229 7.85 -23.60 -15.95
CA ARG A 229 6.90 -23.24 -14.89
C ARG A 229 6.91 -24.27 -13.77
N THR A 230 7.01 -25.56 -14.08
CA THR A 230 7.12 -26.61 -13.05
C THR A 230 8.40 -26.50 -12.21
N PHE A 231 9.52 -26.04 -12.79
CA PHE A 231 10.76 -25.79 -12.05
C PHE A 231 10.63 -24.63 -11.07
N ILE A 232 9.98 -23.54 -11.49
CA ILE A 232 9.73 -22.37 -10.64
C ILE A 232 8.78 -22.70 -9.49
N LEU A 233 7.79 -23.56 -9.74
CA LEU A 233 6.84 -24.04 -8.74
C LEU A 233 7.42 -25.14 -7.83
N GLY A 234 8.64 -25.64 -8.12
CA GLY A 234 9.26 -26.73 -7.38
C GLY A 234 8.55 -28.08 -7.53
N THR A 235 7.64 -28.22 -8.50
CA THR A 235 6.91 -29.47 -8.77
C THR A 235 7.69 -30.43 -9.65
N ALA A 236 8.78 -29.96 -10.28
CA ALA A 236 9.78 -30.76 -10.98
C ALA A 236 11.19 -30.28 -10.65
N THR A 237 12.17 -31.19 -10.66
CA THR A 237 13.59 -30.87 -10.44
C THR A 237 14.31 -30.83 -11.78
N PRO A 238 14.89 -29.68 -12.20
CA PRO A 238 15.55 -29.57 -13.50
C PRO A 238 16.92 -30.27 -13.51
N THR A 239 17.24 -30.91 -14.63
CA THR A 239 18.63 -31.33 -14.93
C THR A 239 19.50 -30.11 -15.20
N ASP A 240 20.84 -30.26 -15.16
CA ASP A 240 21.73 -29.12 -15.41
C ASP A 240 21.58 -28.54 -16.82
N ALA A 241 21.31 -29.39 -17.83
CA ALA A 241 21.00 -28.93 -19.18
C ALA A 241 19.69 -28.10 -19.22
N GLN A 242 18.67 -28.53 -18.47
CA GLN A 242 17.40 -27.82 -18.38
C GLN A 242 17.50 -26.51 -17.61
N LYS A 243 18.39 -26.42 -16.61
CA LYS A 243 18.66 -25.15 -15.94
C LYS A 243 19.23 -24.13 -16.91
N VAL A 244 20.20 -24.56 -17.73
CA VAL A 244 20.81 -23.71 -18.76
C VAL A 244 19.80 -23.33 -19.84
N ALA A 245 18.97 -24.27 -20.29
CA ALA A 245 17.95 -24.01 -21.31
C ALA A 245 16.84 -23.08 -20.80
N ALA A 246 16.44 -23.22 -19.54
CA ALA A 246 15.36 -22.45 -18.94
C ALA A 246 15.80 -21.05 -18.45
N ASP A 247 17.08 -20.85 -18.09
CA ASP A 247 17.63 -19.52 -17.74
C ASP A 247 17.95 -18.71 -19.01
N VAL A 248 16.91 -18.27 -19.70
CA VAL A 248 17.00 -17.66 -21.03
C VAL A 248 17.56 -16.24 -21.01
N ASN A 249 17.77 -15.65 -19.83
CA ASN A 249 18.48 -14.38 -19.66
C ASN A 249 19.88 -14.51 -19.04
N LYS A 250 20.32 -15.74 -18.72
CA LYS A 250 21.63 -16.03 -18.10
C LYS A 250 21.85 -15.29 -16.78
N SER A 251 20.83 -15.31 -15.94
CA SER A 251 20.86 -14.71 -14.59
C SER A 251 21.32 -15.68 -13.50
N ASP A 252 21.66 -16.92 -13.87
CA ASP A 252 21.95 -18.06 -12.98
C ASP A 252 20.74 -18.49 -12.13
N SER A 253 19.52 -18.06 -12.49
CA SER A 253 18.29 -18.33 -11.75
C SER A 253 17.10 -18.51 -12.69
N ILE A 254 16.37 -19.62 -12.55
CA ILE A 254 15.13 -19.86 -13.30
C ILE A 254 13.99 -19.17 -12.57
N THR A 255 13.42 -18.12 -13.16
CA THR A 255 12.39 -17.27 -12.55
C THR A 255 11.23 -17.01 -13.51
N SER A 256 10.20 -16.28 -13.04
CA SER A 256 9.09 -15.86 -13.89
C SER A 256 9.51 -14.93 -15.05
N LEU A 257 10.70 -14.32 -14.99
CA LEU A 257 11.26 -13.56 -16.10
C LEU A 257 11.56 -14.47 -17.29
N ASP A 258 12.11 -15.66 -17.04
CA ASP A 258 12.42 -16.62 -18.09
C ASP A 258 11.18 -17.13 -18.81
N LEU A 259 10.11 -17.42 -18.06
CA LEU A 259 8.80 -17.72 -18.63
C LEU A 259 8.29 -16.62 -19.55
N THR A 260 8.53 -15.37 -19.17
CA THR A 260 8.10 -14.22 -19.95
C THR A 260 8.91 -14.10 -21.24
N PHE A 261 10.22 -14.33 -21.19
CA PHE A 261 11.08 -14.32 -22.37
C PHE A 261 10.76 -15.48 -23.33
N ILE A 262 10.56 -16.70 -22.83
CA ILE A 262 10.11 -17.85 -23.62
C ILE A 262 8.76 -17.54 -24.29
N GLN A 263 7.77 -17.05 -23.52
CA GLN A 263 6.46 -16.70 -24.06
C GLN A 263 6.56 -15.65 -25.17
N ARG A 264 7.30 -14.55 -24.95
CA ARG A 264 7.48 -13.50 -25.95
C ARG A 264 8.15 -14.01 -27.23
N TYR A 265 9.08 -14.95 -27.09
CA TYR A 265 9.75 -15.56 -28.24
C TYR A 265 8.80 -16.45 -29.05
N VAL A 266 8.03 -17.32 -28.37
CA VAL A 266 6.99 -18.16 -28.98
C VAL A 266 5.95 -17.30 -29.71
N ASP A 267 5.49 -16.22 -29.10
CA ASP A 267 4.51 -15.28 -29.68
C ASP A 267 5.08 -14.42 -30.83
N GLY A 268 6.40 -14.48 -31.08
CA GLY A 268 7.07 -13.64 -32.06
C GLY A 268 7.15 -12.16 -31.66
N LEU A 269 6.87 -11.83 -30.39
CA LEU A 269 7.03 -10.49 -29.82
C LEU A 269 8.50 -10.14 -29.54
N SER A 270 9.36 -11.16 -29.49
CA SER A 270 10.82 -11.02 -29.43
C SER A 270 11.43 -11.91 -30.53
N ALA A 271 12.37 -11.36 -31.31
CA ALA A 271 13.08 -12.11 -32.34
C ALA A 271 14.21 -12.99 -31.79
N THR A 272 14.61 -12.79 -30.53
CA THR A 272 15.69 -13.51 -29.85
C THR A 272 15.41 -13.62 -28.35
N LEU A 273 16.19 -14.45 -27.65
CA LEU A 273 16.19 -14.55 -26.18
C LEU A 273 17.31 -13.66 -25.59
N PRO A 274 17.14 -13.07 -24.39
CA PRO A 274 18.11 -12.11 -23.84
C PRO A 274 19.51 -12.67 -23.60
N GLY A 275 19.63 -13.98 -23.30
CA GLY A 275 20.90 -14.67 -23.09
C GLY A 275 21.64 -15.04 -24.37
N CYS A 276 21.06 -14.78 -25.55
CA CYS A 276 21.73 -14.98 -26.82
C CYS A 276 22.86 -13.96 -26.99
N PRO A 277 24.06 -14.37 -27.44
CA PRO A 277 25.12 -13.43 -27.76
C PRO A 277 24.64 -12.48 -28.86
N VAL A 278 24.84 -11.17 -28.66
CA VAL A 278 24.63 -10.19 -29.71
C VAL A 278 25.60 -10.50 -30.87
N ALA A 279 25.08 -10.57 -32.09
CA ALA A 279 25.93 -10.66 -33.26
C ALA A 279 26.79 -9.37 -33.32
N ASN A 280 28.12 -9.53 -33.31
CA ASN A 280 29.05 -8.47 -33.66
C ASN A 280 28.88 -8.03 -35.12
#